data_AF-A0A7W8X8H1-F1
#
_entry.id   AF-A0A7W8X8H1-F1
#
_cell.length_a   1.000
_cell.length_b   1.000
_cell.length_c   1.000
_cell.angle_alpha   90.00
_cell.angle_beta   90.00
_cell.angle_gamma   90.00
#
_symmetry.space_group_name_H-M   'P 1'
#
loop_
_entity.id
_entity.type
_entity.pdbx_description
1 polymer ?
#
loop_
_entity_poly.entity_id
_entity_poly.type
_entity_poly.pdbx_seq_one_letter_code
_entity_poly.pdbx_strand_id
1 'polypeptide(L)'
;MLIVPADDPGQARADFAGQRIASTKGSTSEMSIKLNKSEPLTFQDTASAYLAVQQGKARGMVANTMTTTKFVNESQTKGKKMRMIQDPMLFQPIGVGMAKDQPALTAKINEALHALDASGELNKIWDKWLGPDTEYKMTRTDKVVPITELKFTPIP
;
A
#
# COMPACT_ATOMS: atom_id res chain seq x y z
N MET A 1 0.74 2.89 1.79
CA MET A 1 1.91 3.76 2.03
C MET A 1 1.54 5.22 1.84
N LEU A 2 2.20 6.11 2.57
CA LEU A 2 2.12 7.56 2.37
C LEU A 2 3.26 8.00 1.46
N ILE A 3 2.95 8.78 0.43
CA ILE A 3 3.95 9.49 -0.40
C ILE A 3 3.78 11.00 -0.30
N VAL A 4 4.90 11.70 -0.32
CA VAL A 4 5.00 13.15 -0.10
C VAL A 4 6.00 13.77 -1.08
N PRO A 5 5.97 15.10 -1.32
CA PRO A 5 7.03 15.78 -2.03
C PRO A 5 8.40 15.45 -1.43
N ALA A 6 9.42 15.26 -2.28
CA ALA A 6 10.74 14.81 -1.86
C ALA A 6 11.41 15.76 -0.85
N ASP A 7 11.09 17.05 -0.94
CA ASP A 7 11.56 18.15 -0.09
C ASP A 7 10.71 18.38 1.17
N ASP A 8 9.60 17.65 1.37
CA ASP A 8 8.85 17.70 2.63
C ASP A 8 9.76 17.22 3.79
N PRO A 9 9.72 17.83 4.98
CA PRO A 9 10.59 17.43 6.09
C PRO A 9 10.08 16.21 6.89
N GLY A 10 8.83 15.76 6.71
CA GLY A 10 8.21 14.72 7.52
C GLY A 10 8.85 13.34 7.32
N GLN A 11 9.07 12.59 8.39
CA GLN A 11 9.81 11.32 8.36
C GLN A 11 8.93 10.12 8.71
N ALA A 12 7.94 10.32 9.57
CA ALA A 12 7.04 9.27 10.04
C ALA A 12 5.59 9.67 9.88
N ARG A 13 4.67 8.70 9.91
CA ARG A 13 3.22 8.96 9.78
C ARG A 13 2.69 9.98 10.80
N ALA A 14 3.29 10.04 12.00
CA ALA A 14 2.89 10.95 13.07
C ALA A 14 3.05 12.43 12.68
N ASP A 15 4.03 12.76 11.82
CA ASP A 15 4.30 14.13 11.35
C ASP A 15 3.18 14.68 10.45
N PHE A 16 2.25 13.81 10.04
CA PHE A 16 1.12 14.12 9.17
C PHE A 16 -0.21 14.18 9.93
N ALA A 17 -0.21 13.99 11.26
CA ALA A 17 -1.40 14.21 12.08
C ALA A 17 -1.92 15.65 11.92
N GLY A 18 -3.24 15.80 11.80
CA GLY A 18 -3.93 17.05 11.50
C GLY A 18 -3.67 17.62 10.10
N GLN A 19 -2.84 16.98 9.28
CA GLN A 19 -2.53 17.47 7.94
C GLN A 19 -3.55 16.99 6.92
N ARG A 20 -3.73 17.78 5.85
CA ARG A 20 -4.57 17.39 4.72
C ARG A 20 -3.83 16.40 3.81
N ILE A 21 -4.37 15.19 3.69
CA ILE A 21 -3.76 14.08 2.94
C ILE A 21 -4.77 13.53 1.92
N ALA A 22 -4.33 13.33 0.67
CA ALA A 22 -5.19 12.87 -0.40
C ALA A 22 -5.35 11.35 -0.43
N SER A 23 -6.52 10.86 -0.84
CA SER A 23 -6.74 9.43 -1.12
C SER A 23 -7.96 9.22 -2.01
N THR A 24 -8.16 7.99 -2.48
CA THR A 24 -9.39 7.60 -3.17
C THR A 24 -10.54 7.46 -2.17
N LYS A 25 -11.70 8.03 -2.50
CA LYS A 25 -12.91 8.02 -1.67
C LYS A 25 -13.39 6.59 -1.40
N GLY A 26 -13.75 6.30 -0.16
CA GLY A 26 -14.24 4.98 0.27
C GLY A 26 -13.16 3.90 0.38
N SER A 27 -11.89 4.25 0.21
CA SER A 27 -10.79 3.28 0.30
C SER A 27 -10.33 3.05 1.74
N THR A 28 -9.63 1.93 1.97
CA THR A 28 -8.88 1.71 3.22
C THR A 28 -7.78 2.76 3.43
N SER A 29 -7.32 3.40 2.35
CA SER A 29 -6.36 4.51 2.42
C SER A 29 -6.98 5.75 3.04
N GLU A 30 -8.22 6.11 2.66
CA GLU A 30 -8.98 7.17 3.36
C GLU A 30 -9.13 6.85 4.84
N MET A 31 -9.48 5.60 5.17
CA MET A 31 -9.62 5.19 6.55
C MET A 31 -8.31 5.30 7.33
N SER A 32 -7.18 4.91 6.73
CA SER A 32 -5.86 5.04 7.36
C SER A 32 -5.49 6.49 7.71
N ILE A 33 -5.92 7.46 6.88
CA ILE A 33 -5.72 8.89 7.13
C ILE A 33 -6.52 9.31 8.38
N LYS A 34 -7.78 8.87 8.48
CA LYS A 34 -8.62 9.13 9.66
C LYS A 34 -8.06 8.50 10.93
N LEU A 35 -7.58 7.25 10.85
CA LEU A 35 -6.95 6.54 11.99
C LEU A 35 -5.66 7.24 12.46
N ASN A 36 -4.94 7.88 11.54
CA ASN A 36 -3.78 8.72 11.86
C ASN A 36 -4.17 10.13 12.38
N LYS A 37 -5.47 10.39 12.64
CA LYS A 37 -5.99 11.70 13.04
C LYS A 37 -5.62 12.82 12.07
N SER A 38 -5.57 12.50 10.78
CA SER A 38 -5.26 13.41 9.69
C SER A 38 -6.54 13.71 8.88
N GLU A 39 -6.51 14.76 8.07
CA GLU A 39 -7.69 15.25 7.34
C GLU A 39 -7.74 14.69 5.90
N PRO A 40 -8.66 13.77 5.57
CA PRO A 40 -8.72 13.19 4.24
C PRO A 40 -9.29 14.17 3.20
N LEU A 41 -8.54 14.40 2.12
CA LEU A 41 -9.02 15.02 0.89
C LEU A 41 -9.29 13.92 -0.15
N THR A 42 -10.56 13.63 -0.44
CA THR A 42 -10.91 12.44 -1.22
C THR A 42 -11.27 12.75 -2.66
N PHE A 43 -10.92 11.81 -3.55
CA PHE A 43 -11.19 11.88 -4.99
C PHE A 43 -11.81 10.57 -5.48
N GLN A 44 -12.51 10.60 -6.62
CA GLN A 44 -13.12 9.41 -7.20
C GLN A 44 -12.08 8.40 -7.69
N ASP A 45 -10.94 8.88 -8.17
CA ASP A 45 -9.87 8.06 -8.70
C ASP A 45 -8.49 8.45 -8.12
N THR A 46 -7.54 7.53 -8.24
CA THR A 46 -6.20 7.67 -7.65
C THR A 46 -5.33 8.68 -8.38
N ALA A 47 -5.54 8.90 -9.69
CA ALA A 47 -4.77 9.88 -10.46
C ALA A 47 -5.13 11.32 -10.04
N SER A 48 -6.42 11.59 -9.82
CA SER A 48 -6.91 12.86 -9.28
C SER A 48 -6.36 13.14 -7.88
N ALA A 49 -6.29 12.11 -7.01
CA ALA A 49 -5.68 12.22 -5.69
C ALA A 49 -4.18 12.57 -5.77
N TYR A 50 -3.43 11.93 -6.68
CA TYR A 50 -2.02 12.24 -6.91
C TYR A 50 -1.82 13.66 -7.46
N LEU A 51 -2.64 14.06 -8.43
CA LEU A 51 -2.59 15.41 -9.00
C LEU A 51 -2.84 16.50 -7.95
N ALA A 52 -3.72 16.24 -6.97
CA ALA A 52 -3.95 17.18 -5.88
C ALA A 52 -2.67 17.44 -5.05
N VAL A 53 -1.85 16.42 -4.81
CA VAL A 53 -0.56 16.58 -4.12
C VAL A 53 0.44 17.33 -5.00
N GLN A 54 0.52 16.98 -6.29
CA GLN A 54 1.35 17.69 -7.26
C GLN A 54 1.04 19.20 -7.30
N GLN A 55 -0.24 19.56 -7.22
CA GLN A 55 -0.74 20.94 -7.16
C GLN A 55 -0.63 21.60 -5.77
N GLY A 56 -0.16 20.89 -4.75
CA GLY A 56 -0.04 21.42 -3.38
C GLY A 56 -1.36 21.54 -2.61
N LYS A 57 -2.44 20.91 -3.07
CA LYS A 57 -3.75 20.89 -2.39
C LYS A 57 -3.77 19.96 -1.18
N ALA A 58 -2.86 18.99 -1.13
CA ALA A 58 -2.63 18.09 0.00
C ALA A 58 -1.12 17.93 0.21
N ARG A 59 -0.70 17.71 1.46
CA ARG A 59 0.72 17.56 1.83
C ARG A 59 1.31 16.22 1.36
N GLY A 60 0.45 15.22 1.18
CA GLY A 60 0.80 13.91 0.67
C GLY A 60 -0.44 13.14 0.21
N MET A 61 -0.24 11.90 -0.23
CA MET A 61 -1.33 10.97 -0.51
C MET A 61 -1.08 9.58 0.05
N VAL A 62 -2.15 8.86 0.34
CA VAL A 62 -2.10 7.44 0.72
C VAL A 62 -2.75 6.59 -0.35
N ALA A 63 -2.05 5.53 -0.74
CA ALA A 63 -2.55 4.43 -1.56
C ALA A 63 -1.81 3.13 -1.20
N ASN A 64 -2.12 2.00 -1.86
CA ASN A 64 -1.37 0.76 -1.67
C ASN A 64 0.11 0.89 -2.11
N THR A 65 0.95 -0.06 -1.70
CA THR A 65 2.40 -0.02 -1.96
C THR A 65 2.72 -0.01 -3.45
N MET A 66 2.01 -0.77 -4.28
CA MET A 66 2.28 -0.83 -5.72
C MET A 66 2.00 0.51 -6.41
N THR A 67 0.84 1.11 -6.16
CA THR A 67 0.44 2.39 -6.74
C THR A 67 1.37 3.51 -6.29
N THR A 68 1.72 3.55 -5.01
CA THR A 68 2.65 4.57 -4.49
C THR A 68 4.06 4.39 -5.04
N THR A 69 4.55 3.15 -5.19
CA THR A 69 5.85 2.86 -5.81
C THR A 69 5.88 3.36 -7.25
N LYS A 70 4.85 3.04 -8.04
CA LYS A 70 4.72 3.51 -9.41
C LYS A 70 4.80 5.04 -9.50
N PHE A 71 4.00 5.76 -8.69
CA PHE A 71 4.03 7.22 -8.71
C PHE A 71 5.35 7.83 -8.24
N VAL A 72 6.02 7.21 -7.27
CA VAL A 72 7.36 7.66 -6.85
C VAL A 72 8.37 7.49 -8.00
N ASN A 73 8.33 6.36 -8.71
CA ASN A 73 9.20 6.11 -9.85
C ASN A 73 8.90 7.07 -11.02
N GLU A 74 7.63 7.27 -11.38
CA GLU A 74 7.21 8.20 -12.43
C GLU A 74 7.60 9.64 -12.10
N SER A 75 7.51 10.04 -10.82
CA SER A 75 7.83 11.40 -10.37
C SER A 75 9.29 11.81 -10.60
N GLN A 76 10.19 10.85 -10.83
CA GLN A 76 11.60 11.15 -11.13
C GLN A 76 11.77 11.86 -12.47
N THR A 77 10.80 11.71 -13.37
CA THR A 77 10.83 12.27 -14.72
C THR A 77 9.71 13.26 -15.01
N LYS A 78 8.65 13.28 -14.18
CA LYS A 78 7.45 14.10 -14.40
C LYS A 78 6.92 14.71 -13.10
N GLY A 79 6.62 16.00 -13.12
CA GLY A 79 6.04 16.70 -11.96
C GLY A 79 7.02 16.90 -10.81
N LYS A 80 6.48 17.23 -9.63
CA LYS A 80 7.24 17.29 -8.38
C LYS A 80 7.70 15.90 -8.00
N LYS A 81 9.00 15.78 -7.72
CA LYS A 81 9.60 14.54 -7.20
C LYS A 81 8.94 14.16 -5.90
N MET A 82 8.63 12.88 -5.76
CA MET A 82 7.96 12.31 -4.60
C MET A 82 8.87 11.30 -3.91
N ARG A 83 8.61 11.05 -2.63
CA ARG A 83 9.22 9.97 -1.86
C ARG A 83 8.19 9.28 -0.98
N MET A 84 8.52 8.07 -0.56
CA MET A 84 7.71 7.27 0.35
C MET A 84 8.11 7.50 1.81
N ILE A 85 7.12 7.59 2.70
CA ILE A 85 7.31 7.44 4.14
C ILE A 85 7.36 5.94 4.44
N GLN A 86 8.46 5.49 5.08
CA GLN A 86 8.72 4.06 5.31
C GLN A 86 7.69 3.42 6.24
N ASP A 87 7.24 4.16 7.25
CA ASP A 87 6.20 3.69 8.15
C ASP A 87 4.84 3.61 7.43
N PRO A 88 4.18 2.44 7.39
CA PRO A 88 2.87 2.34 6.78
C PRO A 88 1.83 3.12 7.60
N MET A 89 0.99 3.88 6.90
CA MET A 89 -0.22 4.49 7.50
C MET A 89 -1.13 3.42 8.11
N LEU A 90 -1.17 2.26 7.49
CA LEU A 90 -1.93 1.10 7.93
C LEU A 90 -1.29 -0.15 7.33
N PHE A 91 -1.03 -1.15 8.19
CA PHE A 91 -0.54 -2.44 7.75
C PHE A 91 -1.72 -3.35 7.43
N GLN A 92 -1.78 -3.87 6.20
CA GLN A 92 -2.89 -4.66 5.70
C GLN A 92 -2.36 -5.96 5.09
N PRO A 93 -2.44 -7.08 5.83
CA PRO A 93 -2.16 -8.40 5.26
C PRO A 93 -3.01 -8.66 4.02
N ILE A 94 -2.39 -9.26 2.99
CA ILE A 94 -3.08 -9.66 1.77
C ILE A 94 -3.45 -11.14 1.88
N GLY A 95 -4.70 -11.47 1.56
CA GLY A 95 -5.21 -12.83 1.59
C GLY A 95 -6.27 -13.07 0.53
N VAL A 96 -6.67 -14.34 0.37
CA VAL A 96 -7.73 -14.74 -0.55
C VAL A 96 -9.08 -14.61 0.15
N GLY A 97 -9.96 -13.76 -0.39
CA GLY A 97 -11.33 -13.62 0.09
C GLY A 97 -12.19 -14.83 -0.31
N MET A 98 -12.97 -15.36 0.62
CA MET A 98 -13.86 -16.51 0.40
C MET A 98 -15.11 -16.42 1.29
N ALA A 99 -16.11 -17.24 0.99
CA ALA A 99 -17.29 -17.38 1.84
C ALA A 99 -16.89 -17.88 3.24
N LYS A 100 -17.62 -17.42 4.26
CA LYS A 100 -17.42 -17.88 5.65
C LYS A 100 -17.76 -19.36 5.78
N ASP A 101 -17.20 -19.98 6.82
CA ASP A 101 -17.49 -21.36 7.24
C ASP A 101 -17.21 -22.43 6.16
N GLN A 102 -16.10 -22.25 5.41
CA GLN A 102 -15.64 -23.17 4.36
C GLN A 102 -14.30 -23.86 4.74
N PRO A 103 -14.24 -24.67 5.81
CA PRO A 103 -12.96 -25.18 6.35
C PRO A 103 -12.15 -26.02 5.36
N ALA A 104 -12.81 -26.84 4.54
CA ALA A 104 -12.14 -27.67 3.53
C ALA A 104 -11.50 -26.82 2.42
N LEU A 105 -12.20 -25.78 1.96
CA LEU A 105 -11.70 -24.84 0.95
C LEU A 105 -10.54 -24.01 1.52
N THR A 106 -10.70 -23.48 2.74
CA THR A 106 -9.64 -22.75 3.45
C THR A 106 -8.37 -23.59 3.57
N ALA A 107 -8.49 -24.85 3.98
CA ALA A 107 -7.35 -25.75 4.10
C ALA A 107 -6.64 -25.95 2.75
N LYS A 108 -7.39 -26.18 1.67
CA LYS A 108 -6.82 -26.39 0.33
C LYS A 108 -6.14 -25.16 -0.24
N ILE A 109 -6.72 -23.98 -0.03
CA ILE A 109 -6.11 -22.72 -0.46
C ILE A 109 -4.82 -22.46 0.31
N ASN A 110 -4.82 -22.65 1.63
CA ASN A 110 -3.62 -22.48 2.45
C ASN A 110 -2.51 -23.46 2.05
N GLU A 111 -2.85 -24.74 1.83
CA GLU A 111 -1.91 -25.76 1.33
C GLU A 111 -1.25 -25.32 0.01
N ALA A 112 -2.06 -24.84 -0.94
CA ALA A 112 -1.56 -24.37 -2.23
C ALA A 112 -0.66 -23.14 -2.10
N LEU A 113 -1.04 -22.14 -1.30
CA LEU A 113 -0.24 -20.94 -1.07
C LEU A 113 1.11 -21.26 -0.42
N HIS A 114 1.12 -22.15 0.58
CA HIS A 114 2.36 -22.60 1.21
C HIS A 114 3.26 -23.37 0.23
N ALA A 115 2.70 -24.26 -0.58
CA ALA A 115 3.48 -25.01 -1.59
C ALA A 115 4.10 -24.07 -2.64
N LEU A 116 3.37 -23.04 -3.09
CA LEU A 116 3.88 -22.04 -4.03
C LEU A 116 5.02 -21.21 -3.44
N ASP A 117 4.95 -20.83 -2.17
CA ASP A 117 6.04 -20.10 -1.52
C ASP A 117 7.26 -20.99 -1.25
N ALA A 118 7.04 -22.21 -0.73
CA ALA A 118 8.11 -23.15 -0.41
C ALA A 118 8.91 -23.59 -1.65
N SER A 119 8.24 -23.74 -2.79
CA SER A 119 8.88 -24.05 -4.08
C SER A 119 9.59 -22.86 -4.74
N GLY A 120 9.38 -21.63 -4.23
CA GLY A 120 9.86 -20.40 -4.84
C GLY A 120 9.06 -19.96 -6.07
N GLU A 121 8.01 -20.68 -6.46
CA GLU A 121 7.16 -20.29 -7.59
C GLU A 121 6.46 -18.95 -7.36
N LEU A 122 6.06 -18.67 -6.11
CA LEU A 122 5.47 -17.39 -5.76
C LEU A 122 6.45 -16.21 -5.91
N ASN A 123 7.77 -16.44 -5.73
CA ASN A 123 8.78 -15.44 -6.03
C ASN A 123 8.89 -15.18 -7.53
N LYS A 124 8.86 -16.21 -8.38
CA LYS A 124 8.88 -16.02 -9.84
C LYS A 124 7.65 -15.26 -10.33
N ILE A 125 6.48 -15.58 -9.79
CA ILE A 125 5.23 -14.85 -10.09
C ILE A 125 5.38 -13.38 -9.68
N TRP A 126 5.93 -13.12 -8.49
CA TRP A 126 6.23 -11.76 -8.04
C TRP A 126 7.18 -11.05 -9.00
N ASP A 127 8.32 -11.66 -9.33
CA ASP A 127 9.35 -11.03 -10.14
C ASP A 127 8.85 -10.69 -11.54
N LYS A 128 8.02 -11.55 -12.12
CA LYS A 128 7.37 -11.32 -13.41
C LYS A 128 6.51 -10.06 -13.43
N TRP A 129 5.79 -9.75 -12.34
CA TRP A 129 4.77 -8.69 -12.33
C TRP A 129 5.19 -7.43 -11.58
N LEU A 130 6.03 -7.57 -10.56
CA LEU A 130 6.42 -6.51 -9.61
C LEU A 130 7.93 -6.43 -9.40
N GLY A 131 8.70 -7.35 -9.99
CA GLY A 131 10.12 -7.54 -9.74
C GLY A 131 11.05 -6.41 -10.16
N PRO A 132 12.37 -6.59 -9.96
CA PRO A 132 13.42 -5.64 -10.33
C PRO A 132 13.40 -5.17 -11.79
N ASP A 133 12.95 -6.05 -12.70
CA ASP A 133 12.90 -5.81 -14.14
C ASP A 133 11.60 -5.13 -14.61
N THR A 134 10.70 -4.81 -13.68
CA THR A 134 9.42 -4.14 -13.97
C THR A 134 9.48 -2.64 -13.63
N GLU A 135 8.41 -1.90 -13.96
CA GLU A 135 8.27 -0.50 -13.54
C GLU A 135 8.24 -0.32 -12.00
N TYR A 136 7.93 -1.39 -11.26
CA TYR A 136 7.79 -1.36 -9.81
C TYR A 136 9.14 -1.54 -9.09
N LYS A 137 10.06 -2.34 -9.66
CA LYS A 137 11.39 -2.62 -9.09
C LYS A 137 11.33 -3.16 -7.64
N MET A 138 10.28 -3.91 -7.29
CA MET A 138 10.06 -4.39 -5.93
C MET A 138 10.67 -5.77 -5.73
N THR A 139 11.23 -6.02 -4.54
CA THR A 139 11.66 -7.36 -4.12
C THR A 139 10.62 -7.94 -3.17
N ARG A 140 10.25 -9.21 -3.34
CA ARG A 140 9.36 -9.90 -2.40
C ARG A 140 10.11 -10.22 -1.12
N THR A 141 9.73 -9.56 -0.02
CA THR A 141 10.30 -9.81 1.31
C THR A 141 9.41 -10.68 2.18
N ASP A 142 8.09 -10.66 1.93
CA ASP A 142 7.11 -11.35 2.75
C ASP A 142 7.04 -12.85 2.44
N LYS A 143 6.68 -13.64 3.46
CA LYS A 143 6.40 -15.08 3.35
C LYS A 143 4.94 -15.37 3.63
N VAL A 144 4.43 -16.44 3.03
CA VAL A 144 3.09 -16.97 3.30
C VAL A 144 3.10 -17.54 4.71
N VAL A 145 2.32 -16.92 5.57
CA VAL A 145 2.12 -17.33 6.96
C VAL A 145 0.62 -17.28 7.30
N PRO A 146 0.17 -18.07 8.29
CA PRO A 146 -1.16 -17.91 8.87
C PRO A 146 -1.41 -16.46 9.32
N ILE A 147 -2.61 -15.94 9.07
CA ILE A 147 -2.98 -14.58 9.48
C ILE A 147 -2.88 -14.38 11.00
N THR A 148 -3.01 -15.46 11.77
CA THR A 148 -2.86 -15.48 13.23
C THR A 148 -1.43 -15.21 13.70
N GLU A 149 -0.43 -15.36 12.83
CA GLU A 149 0.98 -15.05 13.13
C GLU A 149 1.31 -13.57 12.86
N LEU A 150 0.44 -12.86 12.14
CA LEU A 150 0.65 -11.46 11.77
C LEU A 150 0.17 -10.53 12.89
N LYS A 151 1.02 -9.56 13.24
CA LYS A 151 0.68 -8.49 14.18
C LYS A 151 0.09 -7.32 13.41
N PHE A 152 -1.23 -7.18 13.45
CA PHE A 152 -1.93 -6.05 12.85
C PHE A 152 -3.19 -5.72 13.64
N THR A 153 -3.69 -4.50 13.47
CA THR A 153 -4.98 -4.08 14.03
C THR A 153 -6.04 -4.26 12.95
N PRO A 154 -7.03 -5.15 13.14
CA PRO A 154 -8.15 -5.26 12.24
C PRO A 154 -8.88 -3.94 12.12
N ILE A 155 -9.29 -3.63 10.90
CA ILE A 155 -10.04 -2.42 10.58
C ILE A 155 -11.53 -2.77 10.66
N PRO A 156 -12.38 -1.95 11.30
CA PRO A 156 -13.82 -2.19 11.41
C PRO A 156 -14.55 -2.17 10.06
#